data_AF-A0A971VZH8-F1
#
_entry.id   AF-A0A971VZH8-F1
#
_cell.length_a   1.000
_cell.length_b   1.000
_cell.length_c   1.000
_cell.angle_alpha   90.00
_cell.angle_beta   90.00
_cell.angle_gamma   90.00
#
_symmetry.space_group_name_H-M   'P 1'
#
loop_
_entity.id
_entity.type
_entity.pdbx_description
1 polymer ?
#
loop_
_entity_poly.entity_id
_entity_poly.type
_entity_poly.pdbx_seq_one_letter_code
_entity_poly.pdbx_strand_id
1 'polypeptide(L)'
;MRIRRRKTDNTYNPLTDNMDISERFQEVQKMKLESGLEQNLQTLQQVCGYSQDVKIRRFSINRQIPAALVYLDNMVKDTTVEELLRTLMIDT
;
A
#
# COMPACT_ATOMS: atom_id res chain seq x y z
N MET A 1 37.91 -0.88 -20.07
CA MET A 1 37.11 -0.58 -18.85
C MET A 1 35.65 -0.45 -19.27
N ARG A 2 34.79 -1.45 -18.99
CA ARG A 2 33.37 -1.42 -19.36
C ARG A 2 32.56 -0.72 -18.27
N ILE A 3 32.13 0.51 -18.54
CA ILE A 3 31.24 1.27 -17.65
C ILE A 3 29.84 0.64 -17.77
N ARG A 4 29.44 -0.12 -16.75
CA ARG A 4 28.06 -0.60 -16.61
C ARG A 4 27.18 0.62 -16.30
N ARG A 5 26.38 1.06 -17.26
CA ARG A 5 25.29 2.03 -17.02
C ARG A 5 24.34 1.39 -16.00
N ARG A 6 24.26 1.96 -14.79
CA ARG A 6 23.18 1.65 -13.84
C ARG A 6 21.87 1.99 -14.56
N LYS A 7 20.97 1.02 -14.71
CA LYS A 7 19.55 1.29 -14.93
C LYS A 7 19.11 2.16 -13.75
N THR A 8 18.83 3.42 -14.00
CA THR A 8 18.03 4.23 -13.09
C THR A 8 16.66 3.58 -13.07
N ASP A 9 16.32 2.90 -11.97
CA ASP A 9 14.93 2.61 -11.65
C ASP A 9 14.23 3.96 -11.58
N ASN A 10 13.47 4.26 -12.63
CA ASN A 10 12.62 5.42 -12.69
C ASN A 10 11.46 5.12 -11.73
N THR A 11 11.68 5.34 -10.44
CA THR A 11 10.60 5.36 -9.44
C THR A 11 9.75 6.57 -9.77
N TYR A 12 8.76 6.35 -10.65
CA TYR A 12 7.76 7.34 -10.97
C TYR A 12 6.99 7.61 -9.68
N ASN A 13 7.32 8.70 -8.98
CA ASN A 13 6.53 9.16 -7.86
C ASN A 13 5.36 9.95 -8.47
N PRO A 14 4.13 9.43 -8.47
CA PRO A 14 3.02 10.07 -9.16
C PRO A 14 2.59 11.36 -8.46
N LEU A 15 3.05 11.59 -7.22
CA LEU A 15 2.78 12.80 -6.45
C LEU A 15 4.07 13.59 -6.29
N THR A 16 4.08 14.82 -6.80
CA THR A 16 5.21 15.73 -6.58
C THR A 16 5.08 16.43 -5.23
N ASP A 17 6.21 16.75 -4.60
CA ASP A 17 6.23 17.40 -3.29
C ASP A 17 5.55 18.79 -3.28
N ASN A 18 5.43 19.41 -4.45
CA ASN A 18 4.86 20.75 -4.61
C ASN A 18 3.35 20.78 -4.86
N MET A 19 2.69 19.62 -5.01
CA MET A 19 1.24 19.55 -5.21
C MET A 19 0.49 19.87 -3.92
N ASP A 20 -0.56 20.68 -4.02
CA ASP A 20 -1.45 20.92 -2.90
C ASP A 20 -2.35 19.69 -2.61
N ILE A 21 -3.06 19.73 -1.47
CA ILE A 21 -3.91 18.60 -1.02
C ILE A 21 -5.02 18.30 -2.04
N SER A 22 -5.59 19.32 -2.68
CA SER A 22 -6.67 19.17 -3.65
C SER A 22 -6.17 18.51 -4.94
N GLU A 23 -5.00 18.94 -5.42
CA GLU A 23 -4.33 18.35 -6.58
C GLU A 23 -3.96 16.88 -6.31
N ARG A 24 -3.35 16.60 -5.15
CA ARG A 24 -3.04 15.22 -4.75
C ARG A 24 -4.28 14.35 -4.68
N PHE A 25 -5.38 14.87 -4.15
CA PHE A 25 -6.65 14.15 -4.07
C PHE A 25 -7.19 13.79 -5.47
N GLN A 26 -7.13 14.73 -6.42
CA GLN A 26 -7.54 14.47 -7.81
C GLN A 26 -6.66 13.45 -8.51
N GLU A 27 -5.34 13.49 -8.30
CA GLU A 27 -4.42 12.51 -8.89
C GLU A 27 -4.62 11.11 -8.31
N VAL A 28 -4.78 10.99 -6.99
CA VAL A 28 -5.08 9.70 -6.35
C VAL A 28 -6.39 9.10 -6.87
N GLN A 29 -7.41 9.91 -7.15
CA GLN A 29 -8.66 9.41 -7.75
C GLN A 29 -8.50 8.82 -9.17
N LYS A 30 -7.48 9.26 -9.93
CA LYS A 30 -7.20 8.73 -11.27
C LYS A 30 -6.42 7.42 -11.20
N MET A 31 -5.77 7.12 -10.08
CA MET A 31 -5.01 5.89 -9.89
C MET A 31 -5.95 4.70 -9.85
N LYS A 32 -5.61 3.65 -10.61
CA LYS A 32 -6.33 2.38 -10.60
C LYS A 32 -5.56 1.36 -9.79
N LEU A 33 -6.29 0.45 -9.15
CA LEU A 33 -5.68 -0.73 -8.56
C LEU A 33 -5.16 -1.64 -9.67
N GLU A 34 -3.95 -2.15 -9.47
CA GLU A 34 -3.34 -3.20 -10.28
C GLU A 34 -3.80 -4.59 -9.79
N SER A 35 -3.56 -5.62 -10.60
CA SER A 35 -3.89 -7.00 -10.21
C SER A 35 -2.95 -7.56 -9.13
N GLY A 36 -1.73 -7.01 -9.01
CA GLY A 36 -0.72 -7.46 -8.06
C GLY A 36 -0.82 -6.76 -6.70
N LEU A 37 -0.96 -7.55 -5.62
CA LEU A 37 -1.02 -7.02 -4.25
C LEU A 37 0.21 -6.17 -3.90
N GLU A 38 1.42 -6.66 -4.16
CA GLU A 38 2.65 -5.93 -3.78
C GLU A 38 2.82 -4.63 -4.56
N GLN A 39 2.38 -4.58 -5.83
CA GLN A 39 2.36 -3.33 -6.60
C GLN A 39 1.40 -2.32 -5.98
N ASN A 40 0.20 -2.75 -5.60
CA ASN A 40 -0.77 -1.88 -4.91
C ASN A 40 -0.24 -1.37 -3.57
N LEU A 41 0.41 -2.24 -2.78
CA LEU A 41 0.99 -1.86 -1.49
C LEU A 41 2.15 -0.87 -1.67
N GLN A 42 3.00 -1.07 -2.67
CA GLN A 42 4.10 -0.16 -2.98
C GLN A 42 3.57 1.21 -3.42
N THR A 43 2.58 1.26 -4.31
CA THR A 43 1.94 2.50 -4.74
C THR A 43 1.32 3.24 -3.56
N LEU A 44 0.61 2.51 -2.68
CA LEU A 44 0.01 3.09 -1.47
C LEU A 44 1.08 3.70 -0.55
N GLN A 45 2.19 2.98 -0.29
CA GLN A 45 3.27 3.50 0.53
C GLN A 45 3.92 4.76 -0.06
N GLN A 46 4.12 4.79 -1.38
CA GLN A 46 4.67 5.97 -2.07
C GLN A 46 3.71 7.16 -1.96
N VAL A 47 2.41 6.94 -2.21
CA VAL A 47 1.37 7.97 -2.13
C VAL A 47 1.24 8.53 -0.70
N CYS A 48 1.31 7.66 0.30
CA CYS A 48 1.26 8.05 1.71
C CYS A 48 2.61 8.56 2.26
N GLY A 49 3.64 8.73 1.42
CA GLY A 49 4.95 9.24 1.83
C GLY A 49 5.66 8.38 2.87
N TYR A 50 5.44 7.06 2.85
CA TYR A 50 5.95 6.12 3.86
C TYR A 50 5.60 6.52 5.31
N SER A 51 4.43 7.13 5.51
CA SER A 51 3.94 7.49 6.84
C SER A 51 3.93 6.29 7.80
N GLN A 52 4.42 6.49 9.02
CA GLN A 52 4.44 5.48 10.07
C GLN A 52 3.04 5.20 10.66
N ASP A 53 2.10 6.11 10.42
CA ASP A 53 0.71 5.96 10.84
C ASP A 53 -0.04 4.96 9.97
N VAL A 54 0.43 4.70 8.74
CA VAL A 54 -0.18 3.68 7.87
C VAL A 54 0.38 2.31 8.24
N LYS A 55 -0.45 1.49 8.89
CA LYS A 55 -0.12 0.09 9.21
C LYS A 55 -0.60 -0.83 8.11
N ILE A 56 0.25 -1.78 7.73
CA ILE A 56 -0.04 -2.81 6.74
C ILE A 56 0.17 -4.17 7.41
N ARG A 57 -0.91 -4.91 7.65
CA ARG A 57 -0.85 -6.30 8.14
C ARG A 57 -1.08 -7.26 6.99
N ARG A 58 -0.05 -8.03 6.63
CA ARG A 58 -0.13 -9.09 5.62
C ARG A 58 -0.66 -10.38 6.24
N PHE A 59 -1.51 -11.09 5.50
CA PHE A 59 -2.09 -12.38 5.89
C PHE A 59 -2.42 -13.21 4.64
N SER A 60 -2.82 -14.46 4.84
CA SER A 60 -3.26 -15.33 3.74
C SER A 60 -4.68 -15.82 4.00
N ILE A 61 -5.57 -15.63 3.03
CA ILE A 61 -6.93 -16.19 3.06
C ILE A 61 -6.84 -17.65 2.60
N ASN A 62 -7.40 -18.57 3.38
CA ASN A 62 -7.36 -20.02 3.15
C ASN A 62 -5.96 -20.55 2.80
N ARG A 63 -4.92 -19.93 3.39
CA ARG A 63 -3.49 -20.23 3.17
C ARG A 63 -2.97 -20.09 1.73
N GLN A 64 -3.80 -19.68 0.78
CA GLN A 64 -3.49 -19.68 -0.65
C GLN A 64 -3.47 -18.28 -1.25
N ILE A 65 -4.34 -17.39 -0.77
CA ILE A 65 -4.52 -16.06 -1.37
C ILE A 65 -3.81 -15.03 -0.50
N PRO A 66 -2.68 -14.44 -0.96
CA PRO A 66 -2.02 -13.38 -0.23
C PRO A 66 -2.91 -12.14 -0.16
N ALA A 67 -3.05 -11.58 1.03
CA ALA A 67 -3.87 -10.42 1.31
C ALA A 67 -3.17 -9.47 2.28
N ALA A 68 -3.63 -8.23 2.33
CA ALA A 68 -3.15 -7.25 3.29
C ALA A 68 -4.30 -6.36 3.77
N LEU A 69 -4.31 -6.09 5.07
CA LEU A 69 -5.20 -5.12 5.71
C LEU A 69 -4.40 -3.84 5.95
N VAL A 70 -4.88 -2.73 5.39
CA VAL A 70 -4.26 -1.41 5.53
C VAL A 70 -5.18 -0.52 6.37
N TYR A 71 -4.62 0.11 7.39
CA TYR A 71 -5.37 0.98 8.31
C TYR A 71 -4.46 2.07 8.89
N LEU A 72 -5.07 3.13 9.41
CA LEU A 72 -4.36 4.19 10.13
C LEU A 72 -4.29 3.84 11.63
N ASP A 73 -3.09 3.96 12.18
CA ASP A 73 -2.81 3.73 13.60
C ASP A 73 -3.66 4.68 14.45
N ASN A 74 -4.16 4.18 15.58
CA ASN A 74 -5.07 4.89 16.48
C ASN A 74 -6.41 5.39 15.89
N MET A 75 -6.70 5.14 14.60
CA MET A 75 -8.01 5.46 14.00
C MET A 75 -8.97 4.27 13.98
N VAL A 76 -8.46 3.08 14.29
CA VAL A 76 -9.23 1.83 14.39
C VAL A 76 -8.89 1.17 15.72
N LYS A 77 -9.89 0.57 16.37
CA LYS A 77 -9.67 -0.23 17.58
C LYS A 77 -8.96 -1.52 17.21
N ASP A 78 -7.91 -1.87 17.96
CA ASP A 78 -7.16 -3.12 17.75
C ASP A 78 -8.05 -4.37 17.77
N THR A 79 -9.08 -4.37 18.63
CA THR A 79 -10.05 -5.48 18.70
C THR A 79 -10.76 -5.71 17.37
N THR A 80 -11.13 -4.65 16.66
CA THR A 80 -11.79 -4.73 15.35
C THR A 80 -10.84 -5.27 14.28
N VAL A 81 -9.56 -4.90 14.33
CA VAL A 81 -8.53 -5.42 13.43
C VAL A 81 -8.33 -6.92 13.64
N GLU A 82 -8.21 -7.37 14.89
CA GLU A 82 -8.03 -8.79 15.23
C GLU A 82 -9.26 -9.63 14.87
N GLU A 83 -10.47 -9.13 15.11
CA GLU A 83 -11.71 -9.80 14.71
C GLU A 83 -11.83 -9.98 13.20
N LEU A 84 -11.47 -8.94 12.42
CA LEU A 84 -11.44 -9.01 10.95
C LEU A 84 -10.42 -10.04 10.47
N LEU A 85 -9.21 -10.01 11.01
CA LEU A 85 -8.16 -10.97 10.63
C LEU A 85 -8.61 -12.40 10.94
N ARG A 86 -9.17 -12.66 12.13
CA ARG A 86 -9.71 -13.98 12.47
C ARG A 86 -10.77 -14.41 11.47
N THR A 87 -11.74 -13.55 11.18
CA THR A 87 -12.84 -13.87 10.26
C THR A 87 -12.33 -14.20 8.85
N LEU A 88 -11.35 -13.45 8.35
CA LEU A 88 -10.81 -13.60 6.99
C LEU A 88 -9.78 -14.74 6.88
N MET A 89 -9.20 -15.19 7.98
CA MET A 89 -8.21 -16.27 8.02
C MET A 89 -8.82 -17.65 8.35
N ILE A 90 -10.11 -17.73 8.70
CA ILE A 90 -10.76 -19.02 8.95
C ILE A 90 -10.74 -19.87 7.68
N ASP A 91 -10.03 -21.00 7.75
CA ASP A 91 -10.15 -22.11 6.80
C ASP A 91 -11.59 -22.67 6.91
N THR A 92 -12.45 -22.40 5.93
CA THR A 92 -13.69 -23.16 5.72
C THR A 92 -13.42 -24.47 5.00
#